data_AF-A0A2I0W352-F1
#
_entry.id   AF-A0A2I0W352-F1
#
_cell.length_a   1.000
_cell.length_b   1.000
_cell.length_c   1.000
_cell.angle_alpha   90.00
_cell.angle_beta   90.00
_cell.angle_gamma   90.00
#
_symmetry.space_group_name_H-M   'P 1'
#
loop_
_entity.id
_entity.type
_entity.pdbx_description
1 polymer ?
#
loop_
_entity_poly.entity_id
_entity_poly.type
_entity_poly.pdbx_seq_one_letter_code
_entity_poly.pdbx_strand_id
1 'polypeptide(L)'
;MESLLGLLRVRIIRGVNLAVRDTSGSDPYVVLRMGRQLIFSDFFLVLNQQVYDKDTFSRDDKMGDAELEITSFIDSVKMGLADLPNGTIIRTVKPCRQNCLAGESPILWKDGKIIQEIVLRLRNVETGEIELQLMWIDIPGAPVF
;
A
#
# COMPACT_ATOMS: atom_id res chain seq x y z
N MET A 1 1.92 26.94 9.02
CA MET A 1 0.79 26.36 8.26
C MET A 1 1.35 25.14 7.56
N GLU A 2 0.94 23.94 7.92
CA GLU A 2 1.42 22.72 7.25
C GLU A 2 0.89 22.75 5.82
N SER A 3 1.79 22.94 4.84
CA SER A 3 1.44 22.88 3.43
C SER A 3 1.29 21.42 3.02
N LEU A 4 0.17 21.08 2.38
CA LEU A 4 0.00 19.81 1.69
C LEU A 4 1.09 19.68 0.61
N LEU A 5 1.94 18.66 0.73
CA LEU A 5 3.08 18.41 -0.17
C LEU A 5 2.68 17.64 -1.44
N GLY A 6 1.58 16.90 -1.38
CA GLY A 6 1.07 16.05 -2.46
C GLY A 6 0.05 15.04 -1.94
N LEU A 7 -0.41 14.15 -2.82
CA LEU A 7 -1.38 13.10 -2.49
C LEU A 7 -0.78 11.72 -2.76
N LEU A 8 -0.89 10.83 -1.77
CA LEU A 8 -0.63 9.41 -1.96
C LEU A 8 -1.89 8.74 -2.52
N ARG A 9 -1.84 8.30 -3.77
CA ARG A 9 -2.89 7.48 -4.36
C ARG A 9 -2.60 6.01 -4.10
N VAL A 10 -3.50 5.36 -3.35
CA VAL A 10 -3.54 3.91 -3.18
C VAL A 10 -4.61 3.36 -4.10
N ARG A 11 -4.23 2.52 -5.06
CA ARG A 11 -5.17 1.81 -5.94
C ARG A 11 -5.19 0.34 -5.57
N ILE A 12 -6.28 -0.12 -4.98
CA ILE A 12 -6.54 -1.56 -4.87
C ILE A 12 -6.85 -2.10 -6.27
N ILE A 13 -6.08 -3.10 -6.72
CA ILE A 13 -6.22 -3.70 -8.05
C ILE A 13 -7.20 -4.86 -7.97
N ARG A 14 -6.91 -5.85 -7.10
CA ARG A 14 -7.74 -7.04 -6.88
C ARG A 14 -7.31 -7.81 -5.63
N GLY A 15 -8.18 -8.70 -5.16
CA GLY A 15 -7.83 -9.79 -4.25
C GLY A 15 -7.60 -11.09 -5.01
N VAL A 16 -6.71 -11.93 -4.52
CA VAL A 16 -6.34 -13.23 -5.11
C VAL A 16 -6.48 -14.32 -4.06
N ASN A 17 -7.24 -15.38 -4.38
CA ASN A 17 -7.48 -16.53 -3.51
C ASN A 17 -7.86 -16.14 -2.07
N LEU A 18 -8.76 -15.15 -1.95
CA LEU A 18 -9.25 -14.68 -0.65
C LEU A 18 -10.03 -15.80 0.04
N ALA A 19 -10.03 -15.75 1.36
CA ALA A 19 -10.83 -16.63 2.21
C ALA A 19 -12.30 -16.66 1.79
N VAL A 20 -12.93 -17.83 1.95
CA VAL A 20 -14.38 -17.99 1.76
C VAL A 20 -15.05 -17.85 3.11
N ARG A 21 -16.09 -17.03 3.21
CA ARG A 21 -16.84 -16.81 4.46
C ARG A 21 -18.34 -17.14 4.32
N ASP A 22 -18.87 -17.14 3.10
CA ASP A 22 -20.22 -17.65 2.78
C ASP A 22 -20.24 -19.02 2.07
N THR A 23 -21.42 -19.63 2.00
CA THR A 23 -21.65 -20.97 1.38
C THR A 23 -21.21 -21.08 -0.08
N SER A 24 -21.11 -19.96 -0.79
CA SER A 24 -20.84 -19.93 -2.23
C SER A 24 -19.82 -18.86 -2.65
N GLY A 25 -19.16 -18.19 -1.70
CA GLY A 25 -18.22 -17.11 -2.00
C GLY A 25 -18.01 -16.16 -0.83
N SER A 26 -17.60 -14.93 -1.15
CA SER A 26 -17.52 -13.79 -0.23
C SER A 26 -17.77 -12.53 -1.06
N ASP A 27 -18.25 -11.47 -0.44
CA ASP A 27 -18.41 -10.10 -0.93
C ASP A 27 -17.32 -9.17 -0.32
N PRO A 28 -16.04 -9.33 -0.69
CA PRO A 28 -14.93 -8.70 0.01
C PRO A 28 -14.86 -7.19 -0.22
N TYR A 29 -14.53 -6.45 0.83
CA TYR A 29 -14.11 -5.06 0.74
C TYR A 29 -12.86 -4.78 1.60
N VAL A 30 -12.09 -3.77 1.22
CA VAL A 30 -10.84 -3.40 1.88
C VAL A 30 -11.01 -2.09 2.63
N VAL A 31 -10.67 -2.09 3.92
CA VAL A 31 -10.56 -0.88 4.73
C VAL A 31 -9.09 -0.49 4.80
N LEU A 32 -8.77 0.69 4.26
CA LEU A 32 -7.45 1.31 4.33
C LEU A 32 -7.37 2.28 5.50
N ARG A 33 -6.39 2.11 6.39
CA ARG A 33 -6.10 3.03 7.49
C ARG A 33 -4.65 3.46 7.45
N MET A 34 -4.40 4.75 7.32
CA MET A 34 -3.06 5.32 7.40
C MET A 34 -2.77 5.77 8.83
N GLY A 35 -1.67 5.30 9.40
CA GLY A 35 -1.23 5.66 10.74
C GLY A 35 0.21 6.19 10.76
N ARG A 36 0.53 6.95 11.81
CA ARG A 36 1.91 7.29 12.20
C ARG A 36 2.29 6.41 13.37
N GLN A 37 3.40 5.69 13.25
CA GLN A 37 3.98 4.93 14.35
C GLN A 37 5.27 5.61 14.81
N LEU A 38 5.39 5.88 16.11
CA LEU A 38 6.59 6.46 16.70
C LEU A 38 7.41 5.32 17.32
N ILE A 39 8.59 5.06 16.78
CA ILE A 39 9.53 4.05 17.30
C ILE A 39 10.86 4.75 17.58
N PHE A 40 11.29 4.78 18.83
CA PHE A 40 12.56 5.37 19.26
C PHE A 40 12.86 6.77 18.70
N SER A 41 11.83 7.64 18.64
CA SER A 41 11.87 9.01 18.10
C SER A 41 11.77 9.15 16.58
N ASP A 42 11.74 8.05 15.83
CA ASP A 42 11.51 8.05 14.39
C ASP A 42 10.03 7.81 14.08
N PHE A 43 9.49 8.62 13.17
CA PHE A 43 8.12 8.48 12.68
C PHE A 43 8.09 7.61 11.42
N PHE A 44 7.41 6.48 11.52
CA PHE A 44 7.12 5.59 10.40
C PHE A 44 5.69 5.81 9.91
N LEU A 45 5.52 5.80 8.58
CA LEU A 45 4.20 5.84 7.96
C LEU A 45 3.80 4.42 7.55
N VAL A 46 2.70 3.95 8.12
CA VAL A 46 2.20 2.59 7.90
C VAL A 46 0.79 2.64 7.33
N LEU A 47 0.58 1.93 6.23
CA LEU A 47 -0.74 1.64 5.67
C LEU A 47 -1.20 0.28 6.19
N ASN A 48 -2.22 0.30 7.04
CA ASN A 48 -2.91 -0.89 7.52
C ASN A 48 -4.07 -1.21 6.57
N GLN A 49 -4.11 -2.45 6.11
CA GLN A 49 -5.14 -3.00 5.25
C GLN A 49 -5.86 -4.11 5.99
N GLN A 50 -7.17 -4.00 6.05
CA GLN A 50 -8.02 -5.05 6.58
C GLN A 50 -9.06 -5.42 5.53
N VAL A 51 -9.16 -6.71 5.22
CA VAL A 51 -10.20 -7.25 4.35
C VAL A 51 -11.32 -7.78 5.21
N TYR A 52 -12.54 -7.48 4.78
CA TYR A 52 -13.78 -7.94 5.39
C TYR A 52 -14.69 -8.53 4.33
N ASP A 53 -15.50 -9.50 4.74
CA ASP A 53 -16.65 -9.96 3.98
C ASP A 53 -17.87 -9.15 4.38
N LYS A 54 -18.68 -8.71 3.41
CA LYS A 54 -19.84 -7.87 3.68
C LYS A 54 -21.09 -8.72 3.87
N ASP A 55 -21.67 -8.66 5.07
CA ASP A 55 -22.91 -9.37 5.38
C ASP A 55 -24.11 -8.43 5.41
N THR A 56 -25.26 -8.90 4.90
CA THR A 56 -26.48 -8.07 4.91
C THR A 56 -27.22 -8.10 6.26
N PHE A 57 -27.14 -9.20 7.01
CA PHE A 57 -27.93 -9.43 8.23
C PHE A 57 -27.09 -9.80 9.47
N SER A 58 -25.77 -9.88 9.35
CA SER A 58 -24.80 -10.19 10.40
C SER A 58 -23.68 -9.13 10.46
N ARG A 59 -22.70 -9.33 11.34
CA ARG A 59 -21.49 -8.50 11.36
C ARG A 59 -20.52 -9.01 10.31
N ASP A 60 -19.97 -8.10 9.54
CA ASP A 60 -18.92 -8.36 8.55
C ASP A 60 -17.76 -9.20 9.11
N ASP A 61 -17.49 -10.33 8.46
CA ASP A 61 -16.46 -11.27 8.86
C ASP A 61 -15.06 -10.81 8.44
N LYS A 62 -14.05 -11.04 9.29
CA LYS A 62 -12.67 -10.69 8.94
C LYS A 62 -12.08 -11.69 7.95
N MET A 63 -11.47 -11.17 6.89
CA MET A 63 -10.81 -11.93 5.83
C MET A 63 -9.29 -11.69 5.78
N GLY A 64 -8.71 -11.29 6.92
CA GLY A 64 -7.27 -11.07 7.09
C GLY A 64 -6.83 -9.62 6.97
N ASP A 65 -5.58 -9.38 7.38
CA ASP A 65 -4.96 -8.06 7.43
C ASP A 65 -3.53 -8.06 6.90
N ALA A 66 -3.07 -6.90 6.44
CA ALA A 66 -1.70 -6.68 6.04
C ALA A 66 -1.24 -5.27 6.39
N GLU A 67 0.04 -5.14 6.72
CA GLU A 67 0.70 -3.86 6.98
C GLU A 67 1.73 -3.59 5.91
N LEU A 68 1.77 -2.34 5.45
CA LEU A 68 2.74 -1.86 4.49
C LEU A 68 3.40 -0.59 5.03
N GLU A 69 4.70 -0.67 5.27
CA GLU A 69 5.53 0.50 5.53
C GLU A 69 5.81 1.24 4.22
N ILE A 70 5.51 2.54 4.17
CA ILE A 70 5.68 3.37 2.96
C ILE A 70 6.87 4.35 3.05
N THR A 71 7.69 4.27 4.10
CA THR A 71 8.86 5.15 4.28
C THR A 71 9.77 5.16 3.06
N SER A 72 10.11 3.97 2.54
CA SER A 72 10.91 3.81 1.32
C SER A 72 10.29 4.50 0.10
N PHE A 73 8.96 4.50 -0.01
CA PHE A 73 8.24 5.18 -1.09
C PHE A 73 8.33 6.69 -0.94
N ILE A 74 8.07 7.21 0.26
CA ILE A 74 8.13 8.65 0.56
C ILE A 74 9.56 9.20 0.42
N ASP A 75 10.57 8.44 0.84
CA ASP A 75 11.97 8.84 0.65
C ASP A 75 12.34 8.93 -0.83
N SER A 76 11.80 8.01 -1.65
CA SER A 76 11.99 8.05 -3.11
C SER A 76 11.33 9.29 -3.73
N VAL A 77 10.19 9.73 -3.20
CA VAL A 77 9.53 10.99 -3.60
C VAL A 77 10.40 12.21 -3.26
N LYS A 78 11.01 12.22 -2.08
CA LYS A 78 11.88 13.32 -1.61
C LYS A 78 13.21 13.43 -2.35
N MET A 79 13.61 12.41 -3.11
CA MET A 79 14.88 12.44 -3.86
C MET A 79 14.88 13.44 -5.04
N GLY A 80 13.74 14.03 -5.40
CA GLY A 80 13.68 15.08 -6.41
C GLY A 80 14.13 14.60 -7.80
N LEU A 81 13.61 13.46 -8.25
CA LEU A 81 14.09 12.70 -9.40
C LEU A 81 13.61 13.22 -10.77
N ALA A 82 13.67 14.53 -10.98
CA ALA A 82 13.41 15.10 -12.30
C ALA A 82 14.40 14.50 -13.33
N ASP A 83 13.88 14.14 -14.51
CA ASP A 83 14.64 13.66 -15.68
C ASP A 83 15.27 12.26 -15.61
N LEU A 84 14.81 11.37 -14.72
CA LEU A 84 15.19 9.97 -14.81
C LEU A 84 14.59 9.30 -16.07
N PRO A 85 15.34 8.37 -16.71
CA PRO A 85 14.79 7.54 -17.78
C PRO A 85 13.53 6.78 -17.35
N ASN A 86 12.60 6.60 -18.28
CA ASN A 86 11.38 5.85 -18.02
C ASN A 86 11.72 4.39 -17.65
N GLY A 87 11.15 3.90 -16.55
CA GLY A 87 11.38 2.55 -16.05
C GLY A 87 12.58 2.40 -15.11
N THR A 88 13.25 3.49 -14.72
CA THR A 88 14.34 3.43 -13.73
C THR A 88 13.82 2.88 -12.39
N ILE A 89 14.49 1.85 -11.88
CA ILE A 89 14.27 1.33 -10.53
C ILE A 89 15.02 2.22 -9.55
N ILE A 90 14.26 2.92 -8.70
CA ILE A 90 14.80 3.80 -7.67
C ILE A 90 15.24 2.96 -6.47
N ARG A 91 14.40 2.01 -6.07
CA ARG A 91 14.60 1.13 -4.92
C ARG A 91 13.77 -0.14 -5.08
N THR A 92 14.20 -1.23 -4.48
CA THR A 92 13.41 -2.46 -4.38
C THR A 92 13.21 -2.83 -2.92
N VAL A 93 11.95 -3.01 -2.50
CA VAL A 93 11.61 -3.55 -1.17
C VAL A 93 11.45 -5.06 -1.29
N LYS A 94 12.22 -5.81 -0.51
CA LYS A 94 12.20 -7.28 -0.54
C LYS A 94 11.27 -7.85 0.53
N PRO A 95 10.66 -9.02 0.29
CA PRO A 95 9.90 -9.72 1.31
C PRO A 95 10.81 -10.14 2.47
N CYS A 96 10.32 -10.00 3.69
CA CYS A 96 11.01 -10.44 4.90
C CYS A 96 10.01 -10.92 5.96
N ARG A 97 10.50 -11.46 7.07
CA ARG A 97 9.64 -11.97 8.16
C ARG A 97 8.86 -10.86 8.88
N GLN A 98 9.27 -9.61 8.70
CA GLN A 98 8.70 -8.44 9.37
C GLN A 98 7.70 -7.66 8.50
N ASN A 99 7.56 -8.00 7.21
CA ASN A 99 6.61 -7.34 6.31
C ASN A 99 5.62 -8.32 5.70
N CYS A 100 4.59 -7.79 5.03
CA CYS A 100 3.53 -8.59 4.42
C CYS A 100 3.72 -8.77 2.91
N LEU A 101 4.91 -8.49 2.35
CA LEU A 101 5.13 -8.60 0.91
C LEU A 101 5.15 -10.07 0.47
N ALA A 102 4.38 -10.40 -0.57
CA ALA A 102 4.40 -11.73 -1.19
C ALA A 102 5.55 -11.89 -2.21
N GLY A 103 6.15 -10.78 -2.65
CA GLY A 103 7.24 -10.76 -3.64
C GLY A 103 8.04 -9.46 -3.57
N GLU A 104 9.08 -9.35 -4.40
CA GLU A 104 9.83 -8.09 -4.52
C GLU A 104 8.94 -6.98 -5.07
N SER A 105 9.05 -5.79 -4.49
CA SER A 105 8.26 -4.61 -4.85
C SER A 105 9.19 -3.46 -5.24
N PRO A 106 9.47 -3.29 -6.55
CA PRO A 106 10.27 -2.17 -7.04
C PRO A 106 9.47 -0.87 -7.02
N ILE A 107 10.16 0.20 -6.66
CA ILE A 107 9.72 1.59 -6.76
C ILE A 107 10.34 2.15 -8.04
N LEU A 108 9.49 2.54 -8.98
CA LEU A 108 9.84 2.88 -10.34
C LEU A 108 9.59 4.36 -10.60
N TRP A 109 10.51 4.98 -11.33
CA TRP A 109 10.20 6.21 -12.06
C TRP A 109 9.56 5.84 -13.40
N LYS A 110 8.31 6.24 -13.60
CA LYS A 110 7.57 5.96 -14.82
C LYS A 110 6.67 7.12 -15.23
N ASP A 111 6.83 7.59 -16.47
CA ASP A 111 6.02 8.63 -17.10
C ASP A 111 5.86 9.89 -16.21
N GLY A 112 6.97 10.35 -15.63
CA GLY A 112 7.02 11.52 -14.75
C GLY A 112 6.44 11.30 -13.35
N LYS A 113 6.23 10.04 -12.94
CA LYS A 113 5.62 9.67 -11.66
C LYS A 113 6.41 8.58 -10.96
N ILE A 114 6.32 8.55 -9.64
CA ILE A 114 6.81 7.45 -8.83
C ILE A 114 5.67 6.46 -8.63
N ILE A 115 5.91 5.20 -9.01
CA ILE A 115 4.96 4.10 -8.96
C ILE A 115 5.58 2.93 -8.20
N GLN A 116 4.79 2.26 -7.36
CA GLN A 116 5.18 1.01 -6.72
C GLN A 116 4.04 0.00 -6.84
N GLU A 117 4.34 -1.16 -7.41
CA GLU A 117 3.40 -2.28 -7.50
C GLU A 117 3.68 -3.24 -6.34
N ILE A 118 2.61 -3.65 -5.66
CA ILE A 118 2.70 -4.31 -4.36
C ILE A 118 1.72 -5.47 -4.33
N VAL A 119 2.23 -6.63 -3.93
CA VAL A 119 1.41 -7.80 -3.58
C VAL A 119 1.60 -8.07 -2.09
N LEU A 120 0.51 -8.00 -1.34
CA LEU A 120 0.50 -8.25 0.10
C LEU A 120 -0.16 -9.58 0.39
N ARG A 121 0.53 -10.43 1.15
CA ARG A 121 -0.03 -11.64 1.72
C ARG A 121 -0.76 -11.30 3.01
N LEU A 122 -2.03 -11.70 3.09
CA LEU A 122 -2.84 -11.47 4.27
C LEU A 122 -2.39 -12.36 5.43
N ARG A 123 -2.43 -11.79 6.63
CA ARG A 123 -2.21 -12.46 7.91
C ARG A 123 -3.56 -12.73 8.58
N ASN A 124 -3.53 -13.58 9.61
CA ASN A 124 -4.71 -13.91 10.42
C ASN A 124 -5.88 -14.46 9.59
N VAL A 125 -5.55 -15.13 8.49
CA VAL A 125 -6.47 -15.76 7.54
C VAL A 125 -5.75 -16.94 6.88
N GLU A 126 -6.50 -17.94 6.43
CA GLU A 126 -6.00 -19.16 5.81
C GLU A 126 -5.38 -18.93 4.43
N THR A 127 -5.95 -18.03 3.64
CA THR A 127 -5.50 -17.68 2.29
C THR A 127 -5.85 -16.23 1.96
N GLY A 128 -5.12 -15.65 1.01
CA GLY A 128 -5.49 -14.37 0.42
C GLY A 128 -4.28 -13.48 0.18
N GLU A 129 -4.27 -12.86 -0.99
CA GLU A 129 -3.34 -11.79 -1.33
C GLU A 129 -4.13 -10.58 -1.86
N ILE A 130 -3.60 -9.37 -1.61
CA ILE A 130 -4.10 -8.13 -2.22
C ILE A 130 -3.02 -7.60 -3.15
N GLU A 131 -3.42 -7.32 -4.38
CA GLU A 131 -2.62 -6.54 -5.31
C GLU A 131 -3.04 -5.07 -5.24
N LEU A 132 -2.07 -4.18 -5.09
CA LEU A 132 -2.29 -2.74 -5.06
C LEU A 132 -1.13 -1.98 -5.70
N GLN A 133 -1.39 -0.72 -6.01
CA GLN A 133 -0.38 0.19 -6.55
C GLN A 133 -0.38 1.49 -5.75
N LEU A 134 0.82 1.96 -5.39
CA LEU A 134 1.05 3.30 -4.88
C LEU A 134 1.49 4.22 -6.02
N MET A 135 1.00 5.45 -6.00
CA MET A 135 1.39 6.52 -6.92
C MET A 135 1.44 7.84 -6.17
N TRP A 136 2.48 8.62 -6.40
CA TRP A 136 2.56 10.00 -5.92
C TRP A 136 1.90 10.96 -6.92
N ILE A 137 1.12 11.91 -6.42
CA ILE A 137 0.49 12.97 -7.21
C ILE A 137 0.88 14.31 -6.60
N ASP A 138 1.62 15.09 -7.38
CA ASP A 138 1.96 16.47 -7.01
C ASP A 138 0.71 17.36 -7.09
N ILE A 139 0.54 18.21 -6.08
CA ILE A 139 -0.53 19.22 -6.07
C ILE A 139 0.03 20.51 -6.70
N PRO A 140 -0.56 21.02 -7.80
CA PRO A 140 -0.13 22.29 -8.38
C PRO A 140 -0.21 23.42 -7.34
N GLY A 141 0.88 24.16 -7.19
CA GLY A 141 0.98 25.26 -6.21
C GLY A 141 1.34 24.83 -4.78
N ALA A 142 1.49 23.53 -4.51
CA ALA A 142 2.16 23.06 -3.30
C ALA A 142 3.67 23.32 -3.39
N PRO A 143 4.35 23.58 -2.26
CA PRO A 143 5.81 23.60 -2.25
C PRO A 143 6.35 22.24 -2.70
N VAL A 144 7.20 22.27 -3.72
CA VAL A 144 7.92 21.10 -4.22
C VAL A 144 9.01 20.69 -3.21
N PHE A 145 9.33 19.39 -3.16
CA PHE A 145 10.46 18.87 -2.39
C PHE A 145 11.80 19.37 -2.92
#